data_AF-A0A965EXM4-F1
#
_entry.id   AF-A0A965EXM4-F1
#
_cell.length_a   1.000
_cell.length_b   1.000
_cell.length_c   1.000
_cell.angle_alpha   90.00
_cell.angle_beta   90.00
_cell.angle_gamma   90.00
#
_symmetry.space_group_name_H-M   'P 1'
#
loop_
_entity.id
_entity.type
_entity.pdbx_description
1 polymer ?
#
loop_
_entity_poly.entity_id
_entity_poly.type
_entity_poly.pdbx_seq_one_letter_code
_entity_poly.pdbx_strand_id
1 'polypeptide(L)'
;MTQNDDSPRGLAFAITAYVLWGGLPLYLKALSHVPAIEVVAHRILWSVPVAALILAVLGRTNDIRIALRSPKMLAMGMLTAVLISINWLTYVYAIAT
;
A
#
# COMPACT_ATOMS: atom_id res chain seq x y z
N MET A 1 21.67 -22.25 -13.64
CA MET A 1 22.13 -21.81 -12.31
C MET A 1 21.84 -20.32 -12.23
N THR A 2 20.81 -19.91 -11.48
CA THR A 2 20.43 -18.50 -11.33
C THR A 2 21.54 -17.78 -10.57
N GLN A 3 22.14 -16.79 -11.23
CA GLN A 3 23.17 -15.93 -10.64
C GLN A 3 22.48 -15.08 -9.56
N ASN A 4 22.63 -15.48 -8.29
CA ASN A 4 22.27 -14.64 -7.16
C ASN A 4 23.38 -13.60 -7.03
N ASP A 5 23.30 -12.54 -7.82
CA ASP A 5 24.01 -11.32 -7.51
C ASP A 5 23.34 -10.77 -6.25
N ASP A 6 23.86 -11.16 -5.08
CA ASP A 6 23.52 -10.54 -3.80
C ASP A 6 23.98 -9.08 -3.84
N SER A 7 23.17 -8.26 -4.51
CA SER A 7 23.49 -6.88 -4.80
C SER A 7 23.42 -6.11 -3.47
N PRO A 8 24.50 -5.42 -3.06
CA PRO A 8 24.48 -4.57 -1.87
C PRO A 8 23.33 -3.55 -1.89
N ARG A 9 22.86 -3.19 -3.10
CA ARG A 9 21.67 -2.34 -3.31
C ARG A 9 20.38 -3.02 -2.88
N GLY A 10 20.20 -4.31 -3.17
CA GLY A 10 19.05 -5.10 -2.74
C GLY A 10 18.99 -5.20 -1.21
N LEU A 11 20.14 -5.42 -0.57
CA LEU A 11 20.25 -5.40 0.89
C LEU A 11 19.91 -4.02 1.47
N ALA A 12 20.43 -2.94 0.88
CA ALA A 12 20.13 -1.58 1.31
C ALA A 12 18.63 -1.23 1.21
N PHE A 13 17.96 -1.66 0.13
CA PHE A 13 16.51 -1.48 -0.01
C PHE A 13 15.73 -2.27 1.03
N ALA A 14 16.11 -3.53 1.30
CA ALA A 14 15.48 -4.35 2.32
C ALA A 14 15.61 -3.69 3.71
N ILE A 15 16.82 -3.30 4.12
CA ILE A 15 17.06 -2.63 5.40
C ILE A 15 16.23 -1.36 5.51
N THR A 16 16.23 -0.52 4.47
CA THR A 16 15.45 0.73 4.48
C THR A 16 13.95 0.45 4.61
N ALA A 17 13.43 -0.53 3.87
CA ALA A 17 12.03 -0.92 3.95
C ALA A 17 11.68 -1.42 5.36
N TYR A 18 12.51 -2.27 5.97
CA TYR A 18 12.30 -2.77 7.34
C TYR A 18 12.40 -1.68 8.40
N VAL A 19 13.29 -0.71 8.26
CA VAL A 19 13.37 0.44 9.19
C VAL A 19 12.12 1.32 9.08
N LEU A 20 11.68 1.65 7.85
CA LEU A 20 10.47 2.42 7.63
C LEU A 20 9.22 1.69 8.16
N TRP A 21 9.11 0.39 7.90
CA TRP A 21 8.01 -0.42 8.43
C TRP A 21 8.09 -0.64 9.94
N GLY A 22 9.29 -0.76 10.51
CA GLY A 22 9.51 -0.94 11.94
C GLY A 22 9.24 0.33 12.75
N GLY A 23 9.39 1.52 12.16
CA GLY A 23 9.01 2.80 12.78
C GLY A 23 7.51 3.09 12.73
N LEU A 24 6.78 2.47 11.80
CA LEU A 24 5.35 2.66 11.62
C LEU A 24 4.51 2.33 12.88
N PRO A 25 4.71 1.21 13.61
CA PRO A 25 3.99 0.95 14.84
C PRO A 25 4.20 2.03 15.90
N LEU A 26 5.41 2.59 16.01
CA LEU A 26 5.71 3.66 16.97
C LEU A 26 4.91 4.94 16.63
N TYR A 27 4.85 5.29 15.34
CA TYR A 27 4.03 6.41 14.86
C TYR A 27 2.53 6.16 15.10
N LEU A 28 2.03 4.96 14.83
CA LEU A 28 0.64 4.60 15.09
C LEU A 28 0.30 4.59 16.58
N LYS A 29 1.23 4.17 17.45
CA LYS A 29 1.08 4.27 18.90
C LYS A 29 0.99 5.73 19.36
N ALA A 30 1.78 6.63 18.78
CA ALA A 30 1.68 8.06 19.07
C ALA A 30 0.32 8.64 18.61
N LEU A 31 -0.26 8.09 17.54
CA LEU A 31 -1.59 8.42 17.03
C LEU A 31 -2.73 7.60 17.64
N SER A 32 -2.51 6.86 18.74
CA SER A 32 -3.55 5.99 19.34
C SER A 32 -4.83 6.71 19.75
N HIS A 33 -4.78 8.05 19.85
CA HIS A 33 -5.93 8.91 20.12
C HIS A 33 -6.87 9.07 18.91
N VAL A 34 -6.40 8.78 17.70
CA VAL A 34 -7.17 8.85 16.46
C VAL A 34 -7.75 7.46 16.15
N PRO A 35 -9.05 7.33 15.84
CA PRO A 35 -9.65 6.06 15.50
C PRO A 35 -8.93 5.37 14.32
N ALA A 36 -8.63 4.08 14.47
CA ALA A 36 -7.94 3.29 13.44
C ALA A 36 -8.62 3.35 12.07
N ILE A 37 -9.96 3.42 12.06
CA ILE A 37 -10.75 3.53 10.83
C ILE A 37 -10.50 4.87 10.10
N GLU A 38 -10.30 5.97 10.82
CA GLU A 38 -10.00 7.27 10.22
C GLU A 38 -8.62 7.26 9.57
N VAL A 39 -7.62 6.64 10.21
CA VAL A 39 -6.27 6.50 9.65
C VAL A 39 -6.31 5.71 8.34
N VAL A 40 -7.03 4.59 8.31
CA VAL A 40 -7.19 3.77 7.10
C VAL A 40 -7.98 4.53 6.02
N ALA A 41 -9.05 5.25 6.38
CA ALA A 41 -9.84 6.04 5.45
C ALA A 41 -9.02 7.13 4.75
N HIS A 42 -8.21 7.89 5.49
CA HIS A 42 -7.31 8.88 4.90
C HIS A 42 -6.31 8.25 3.92
N ARG A 43 -5.79 7.06 4.26
CA ARG A 43 -4.85 6.34 3.39
C ARG A 43 -5.50 5.89 2.08
N ILE A 44 -6.75 5.43 2.14
CA ILE A 44 -7.52 5.07 0.94
C ILE A 44 -7.82 6.33 0.13
N LEU A 45 -8.26 7.41 0.78
CA LEU A 45 -8.59 8.67 0.11
C LEU A 45 -7.40 9.25 -0.66
N TRP A 46 -6.19 9.21 -0.09
CA TRP A 46 -4.98 9.70 -0.74
C TRP A 46 -4.40 8.74 -1.77
N SER A 47 -4.72 7.45 -1.72
CA SER A 47 -4.21 6.48 -2.69
C SER A 47 -4.74 6.74 -4.11
N VAL A 48 -6.00 7.18 -4.25
CA VAL A 48 -6.62 7.48 -5.55
C VAL A 48 -5.94 8.64 -6.31
N PRO A 49 -5.80 9.86 -5.75
CA PRO A 49 -5.17 10.97 -6.45
C PRO A 49 -3.68 10.72 -6.70
N VAL A 50 -2.98 10.08 -5.76
CA VAL A 50 -1.56 9.74 -5.93
C VAL A 50 -1.38 8.72 -7.05
N ALA A 51 -2.16 7.64 -7.07
CA ALA A 51 -2.13 6.66 -8.15
C ALA A 51 -2.50 7.28 -9.49
N ALA A 52 -3.54 8.12 -9.54
CA ALA A 52 -3.95 8.83 -10.75
C ALA A 52 -2.83 9.74 -11.29
N LEU A 53 -2.17 10.51 -10.40
CA LEU A 53 -1.04 11.37 -10.77
C LEU A 53 0.13 10.56 -11.31
N ILE A 54 0.53 9.49 -10.63
CA ILE A 54 1.61 8.60 -11.08
C ILE A 54 1.28 8.03 -12.46
N LEU A 55 0.07 7.50 -12.66
CA LEU A 55 -0.33 6.93 -13.95
C LEU A 55 -0.39 7.98 -15.07
N ALA A 56 -0.78 9.21 -14.75
CA ALA A 56 -0.74 10.33 -15.69
C ALA A 56 0.70 10.68 -16.10
N VAL A 57 1.63 10.75 -15.14
CA VAL A 57 3.06 11.00 -15.40
C VAL A 57 3.69 9.88 -16.22
N LEU A 58 3.31 8.61 -15.98
CA LEU A 58 3.78 7.47 -16.77
C LEU A 58 3.10 7.35 -18.16
N GLY A 59 2.11 8.19 -18.48
CA GLY A 59 1.39 8.14 -19.76
C GLY A 59 0.52 6.87 -19.96
N ARG A 60 0.24 6.11 -18.90
CA ARG A 60 -0.47 4.81 -18.96
C ARG A 60 -1.98 4.94 -18.83
N THR A 61 -2.55 6.04 -19.30
CA THR A 61 -3.99 6.35 -19.17
C THR A 61 -4.87 5.37 -19.97
N ASN A 62 -4.37 4.81 -21.07
CA ASN A 62 -5.07 3.79 -21.85
C ASN A 62 -5.21 2.45 -21.09
N ASP A 63 -4.20 2.06 -20.32
CA ASP A 63 -4.25 0.83 -19.51
C ASP A 63 -5.33 0.92 -18.43
N ILE A 64 -5.51 2.11 -17.83
CA ILE A 64 -6.61 2.38 -16.88
C ILE A 64 -7.95 2.14 -17.57
N ARG A 65 -8.14 2.68 -18.78
CA ARG A 65 -9.40 2.56 -19.51
C ARG A 65 -9.72 1.11 -19.87
N ILE A 66 -8.71 0.31 -20.19
CA ILE A 66 -8.85 -1.13 -20.46
C ILE A 66 -9.19 -1.88 -19.17
N ALA A 67 -8.47 -1.61 -18.07
CA ALA A 67 -8.71 -2.23 -16.78
C ALA A 67 -10.11 -1.94 -16.23
N LEU A 68 -10.58 -0.68 -16.34
CA LEU A 68 -11.92 -0.27 -15.93
C LEU A 68 -13.05 -0.87 -16.78
N ARG A 69 -12.75 -1.32 -18.01
CA ARG A 69 -13.71 -1.99 -18.90
C ARG A 69 -13.74 -3.51 -18.71
N SER A 70 -12.77 -4.07 -17.99
CA SER A 70 -12.69 -5.50 -17.71
C SER A 70 -13.32 -5.81 -16.35
N PRO A 71 -14.55 -6.36 -16.31
CA PRO A 71 -15.23 -6.65 -15.04
C PRO A 71 -14.45 -7.64 -14.18
N LYS A 72 -13.71 -8.57 -14.80
CA LYS A 72 -12.84 -9.52 -14.10
C LYS A 72 -11.66 -8.81 -13.41
N MET A 73 -11.02 -7.85 -14.07
CA MET A 73 -9.93 -7.07 -13.46
C MET A 73 -10.45 -6.19 -12.32
N LEU A 74 -11.62 -5.57 -12.51
CA LEU A 74 -12.27 -4.79 -11.46
C LEU A 74 -12.64 -5.64 -10.25
N ALA A 75 -13.25 -6.81 -10.46
CA ALA A 75 -13.61 -7.72 -9.38
C ALA A 75 -12.38 -8.20 -8.60
N MET A 76 -11.30 -8.57 -9.32
CA MET A 76 -10.05 -8.96 -8.68
C MET A 76 -9.41 -7.80 -7.90
N GLY A 77 -9.40 -6.61 -8.48
CA GLY A 77 -8.89 -5.40 -7.83
C GLY A 77 -9.69 -5.04 -6.58
N MET A 78 -11.01 -5.17 -6.62
CA MET A 78 -11.89 -4.96 -5.47
C MET A 78 -11.60 -5.99 -4.37
N LEU A 79 -11.47 -7.27 -4.72
CA LEU A 79 -11.11 -8.32 -3.76
C LEU A 79 -9.76 -8.05 -3.10
N THR A 80 -8.73 -7.70 -3.89
CA THR A 80 -7.41 -7.35 -3.36
C THR A 80 -7.48 -6.11 -2.46
N ALA A 81 -8.23 -5.08 -2.85
CA ALA A 81 -8.41 -3.88 -2.04
C ALA A 81 -9.08 -4.18 -0.69
N VAL A 82 -10.11 -5.05 -0.67
CA VAL A 82 -10.77 -5.50 0.56
C VAL A 82 -9.80 -6.27 1.45
N LEU A 83 -9.06 -7.24 0.90
CA LEU A 83 -8.08 -8.03 1.67
C LEU A 83 -6.98 -7.15 2.28
N ILE A 84 -6.43 -6.21 1.49
CA ILE A 84 -5.43 -5.27 1.98
C ILE A 84 -6.02 -4.35 3.06
N SER A 85 -7.26 -3.89 2.90
CA SER A 85 -7.92 -3.03 3.88
C SER A 85 -8.15 -3.75 5.21
N ILE A 86 -8.60 -5.01 5.17
CA ILE A 86 -8.76 -5.85 6.37
C ILE A 86 -7.40 -6.06 7.04
N ASN A 87 -6.38 -6.44 6.28
CA ASN A 87 -5.02 -6.64 6.79
C ASN A 87 -4.50 -5.39 7.53
N TRP A 88 -4.68 -4.22 6.94
CA TRP A 88 -4.26 -2.96 7.55
C TRP A 88 -5.08 -2.58 8.77
N LEU A 89 -6.40 -2.77 8.73
CA LEU A 89 -7.26 -2.48 9.86
C LEU A 89 -6.89 -3.36 11.06
N THR A 90 -6.67 -4.66 10.85
CA THR A 90 -6.22 -5.59 11.89
C THR A 90 -4.86 -5.18 12.46
N TYR A 91 -3.92 -4.76 11.62
CA TYR A 91 -2.61 -4.30 12.05
C TYR A 91 -2.69 -3.07 12.95
N VAL A 92 -3.43 -2.04 12.55
CA VAL A 92 -3.60 -0.81 13.36
C VAL A 92 -4.35 -1.13 14.65
N TYR A 93 -5.40 -1.96 14.58
CA TYR A 93 -6.16 -2.39 15.75
C TYR A 93 -5.29 -3.12 16.78
N ALA A 94 -4.42 -4.04 16.34
CA ALA A 94 -3.52 -4.77 17.22
C ALA A 94 -2.45 -3.89 17.90
N ILE A 95 -2.13 -2.73 17.32
CA ILE A 95 -1.18 -1.76 17.91
C ILE A 95 -1.87 -0.81 18.89
N ALA A 96 -3.12 -0.45 18.56
CA ALA A 96 -3.93 0.49 19.33
C ALA A 96 -4.62 -0.15 20.55
N THR A 97 -4.82 -1.47 20.53
CA THR A 97 -5.25 -2.28 21.71
C THR A 97 -4.06 -2.55 22.61
#